data_AF-A0A0L6WA27-F1
#
_entry.id   AF-A0A0L6WA27-F1
#
_cell.length_a   1.000
_cell.length_b   1.000
_cell.length_c   1.000
_cell.angle_alpha   90.00
_cell.angle_beta   90.00
_cell.angle_gamma   90.00
#
_symmetry.space_group_name_H-M   'P 1'
#
loop_
_entity.id
_entity.type
_entity.pdbx_description
1 polymer ?
#
loop_
_entity_poly.entity_id
_entity_poly.type
_entity_poly.pdbx_seq_one_letter_code
_entity_poly.pdbx_strand_id
1 'polypeptide(L)'
;MLSWFFSAPMTIFVSWLSHLTQILPLSVLALFFPSWSLSQVLVFQTFLHSPSSILAALRMADDEMHTIRGLDVPLLTAHRDRLWFYFAEHDDWVGEQLNHVLDSFEPELEKFRIVHGQEGIPHAFCLNHGEQLASQCHQWLNSLKSL
;
A
#
# COMPACT_ATOMS: atom_id res chain seq x y z
N MET A 1 -11.23 14.68 3.71
CA MET A 1 -11.30 13.30 3.18
C MET A 1 -12.10 13.30 1.89
N LEU A 2 -11.61 12.56 0.89
CA LEU A 2 -12.27 12.36 -0.41
C LEU A 2 -13.47 11.39 -0.34
N SER A 3 -13.96 11.01 0.84
CA SER A 3 -14.95 9.94 1.02
C SER A 3 -16.24 10.13 0.22
N TRP A 4 -16.70 11.38 0.03
CA TRP A 4 -17.84 11.67 -0.84
C TRP A 4 -17.64 11.19 -2.28
N PHE A 5 -16.41 11.23 -2.80
CA PHE A 5 -16.07 10.75 -4.15
C PHE A 5 -16.22 9.24 -4.30
N PHE A 6 -16.08 8.48 -3.20
CA PHE A 6 -16.20 7.03 -3.19
C PHE A 6 -17.64 6.55 -2.92
N SER A 7 -18.59 7.48 -2.79
CA SER A 7 -20.01 7.13 -2.67
C SER A 7 -20.55 6.40 -3.90
N ALA A 8 -21.54 5.52 -3.69
CA ALA A 8 -22.19 4.72 -4.74
C ALA A 8 -22.53 5.48 -6.05
N PRO A 9 -23.15 6.68 -6.05
CA PRO A 9 -23.43 7.37 -7.32
C PRO A 9 -22.16 7.77 -8.07
N MET A 10 -21.13 8.22 -7.36
CA MET A 10 -19.86 8.64 -7.97
C MET A 10 -19.08 7.44 -8.51
N THR A 11 -19.05 6.32 -7.79
CA THR A 11 -18.33 5.12 -8.24
C THR A 11 -18.95 4.49 -9.49
N ILE A 12 -20.28 4.48 -9.58
CA ILE A 12 -21.00 4.05 -10.78
C ILE A 12 -20.71 5.00 -11.95
N PHE A 13 -20.74 6.31 -11.70
CA PHE A 13 -20.46 7.32 -12.74
C PHE A 13 -19.03 7.18 -13.29
N VAL A 14 -18.02 7.07 -12.42
CA VAL A 14 -16.62 6.89 -12.83
C VAL A 14 -16.41 5.56 -13.55
N SER A 15 -17.03 4.49 -13.07
CA SER A 15 -17.03 3.19 -13.75
C SER A 15 -17.64 3.27 -15.15
N TRP A 16 -18.73 4.02 -15.34
CA TRP A 16 -19.33 4.21 -16.66
C TRP A 16 -18.40 5.01 -17.59
N LEU A 17 -17.68 6.00 -17.06
CA LEU A 17 -16.73 6.82 -17.82
C LEU A 17 -15.59 5.99 -18.44
N SER A 18 -15.30 4.81 -17.89
CA SER A 18 -14.41 3.80 -18.49
C SER A 18 -14.72 3.48 -19.95
N HIS A 19 -15.99 3.54 -20.37
CA HIS A 19 -16.31 3.32 -21.78
C HIS A 19 -15.71 4.38 -22.70
N LEU A 20 -15.51 5.61 -22.22
CA LEU A 20 -14.84 6.66 -22.99
C LEU A 20 -13.32 6.47 -23.06
N THR A 21 -12.73 5.68 -22.16
CA THR A 21 -11.28 5.41 -22.21
C THR A 21 -10.95 4.34 -23.25
N GLN A 22 -11.93 3.55 -23.71
CA GLN A 22 -11.72 2.48 -24.70
C GLN A 22 -11.23 2.99 -26.07
N ILE A 23 -11.46 4.27 -26.38
CA ILE A 23 -10.93 4.90 -27.58
C ILE A 23 -9.49 5.40 -27.41
N LEU A 24 -8.92 5.34 -26.21
CA LEU A 24 -7.59 5.86 -25.90
C LEU A 24 -6.51 4.90 -26.44
N PRO A 25 -5.71 5.32 -27.44
CA PRO A 25 -4.65 4.48 -27.96
C PRO A 25 -3.54 4.27 -26.92
N LEU A 26 -2.93 3.08 -26.94
CA LEU A 26 -1.82 2.74 -26.03
C LEU A 26 -0.65 3.73 -26.15
N SER A 27 -0.38 4.25 -27.34
CA SER A 27 0.67 5.24 -27.60
C SER A 27 0.44 6.56 -26.88
N VAL A 28 -0.82 7.02 -26.81
CA VAL A 28 -1.18 8.24 -26.07
C VAL A 28 -0.97 8.00 -24.58
N LEU A 29 -1.39 6.84 -24.07
CA LEU A 29 -1.19 6.49 -22.67
C LEU A 29 0.30 6.39 -22.31
N ALA A 30 1.11 5.75 -23.15
CA ALA A 30 2.56 5.65 -22.96
C ALA A 30 3.26 7.03 -22.94
N LEU A 31 2.75 8.02 -23.68
CA LEU A 31 3.27 9.38 -23.66
C LEU A 31 3.11 10.07 -22.29
N PHE A 32 2.01 9.78 -21.58
CA PHE A 32 1.78 10.31 -20.22
C PHE A 32 2.61 9.60 -19.15
N PHE A 33 3.08 8.38 -19.41
CA PHE A 33 3.85 7.57 -18.47
C PHE A 33 5.20 7.11 -19.06
N PRO A 34 6.12 8.05 -19.38
CA PRO A 34 7.34 7.75 -20.11
C PRO A 34 8.33 6.86 -19.34
N SER A 35 8.20 6.80 -18.00
CA SER A 35 9.03 5.94 -17.15
C SER A 35 8.51 4.51 -17.01
N TRP A 36 7.30 4.22 -17.51
CA TRP A 36 6.67 2.91 -17.37
C TRP A 36 7.08 1.96 -18.49
N SER A 37 7.24 0.68 -18.16
CA SER A 37 7.41 -0.38 -19.14
C SER A 37 6.12 -0.60 -19.95
N LEU A 38 6.26 -1.16 -21.17
CA LEU A 38 5.11 -1.46 -22.03
C LEU A 38 4.05 -2.34 -21.31
N SER A 39 4.51 -3.32 -20.53
CA SER A 39 3.62 -4.20 -19.76
C SER A 39 2.81 -3.44 -18.71
N GLN A 40 3.42 -2.48 -18.00
CA GLN A 40 2.71 -1.63 -17.03
C GLN A 40 1.65 -0.77 -17.70
N VAL A 41 1.98 -0.16 -18.85
CA VAL A 41 1.04 0.67 -19.61
C VAL A 41 -0.12 -0.19 -20.15
N LEU A 42 0.15 -1.41 -20.62
CA LEU A 42 -0.87 -2.34 -21.12
C LEU A 42 -1.81 -2.82 -20.02
N VAL A 43 -1.28 -3.16 -18.84
CA VAL A 43 -2.09 -3.52 -17.68
C VAL A 43 -2.97 -2.34 -17.27
N PHE A 44 -2.41 -1.13 -17.24
CA PHE A 44 -3.17 0.06 -16.90
C PHE A 44 -4.27 0.36 -17.94
N GLN A 45 -3.98 0.23 -19.23
CA GLN A 45 -4.99 0.35 -20.28
C GLN A 45 -6.11 -0.68 -20.11
N THR A 46 -5.74 -1.94 -19.84
CA THR A 46 -6.69 -3.03 -19.59
C THR A 46 -7.60 -2.73 -18.40
N PHE A 47 -7.03 -2.18 -17.32
CA PHE A 47 -7.78 -1.70 -16.16
C PHE A 47 -8.71 -0.54 -16.54
N LEU A 48 -8.22 0.47 -17.26
CA LEU A 48 -9.01 1.62 -17.69
C LEU A 48 -10.20 1.23 -18.57
N HIS A 49 -10.05 0.17 -19.37
CA HIS A 49 -11.10 -0.36 -20.25
C HIS A 49 -12.10 -1.30 -19.55
N SER A 50 -11.91 -1.57 -18.25
CA SER A 50 -12.72 -2.50 -17.46
C SER A 50 -13.58 -1.75 -16.43
N PRO A 51 -14.85 -1.44 -16.75
CA PRO A 51 -15.79 -0.83 -15.81
C PRO A 51 -15.92 -1.63 -14.51
N SER A 52 -15.97 -2.96 -14.61
CA SER A 52 -16.11 -3.83 -13.43
C SER A 52 -14.89 -3.76 -12.51
N SER A 53 -13.67 -3.69 -13.06
CA SER A 53 -12.45 -3.53 -12.28
C SER A 53 -12.38 -2.16 -11.60
N ILE A 54 -12.78 -1.09 -12.29
CA ILE A 54 -12.84 0.26 -11.72
C ILE A 54 -13.89 0.33 -10.61
N LEU A 55 -15.09 -0.20 -10.84
CA LEU A 55 -16.15 -0.24 -9.83
C LEU A 55 -15.72 -1.02 -8.60
N ALA A 56 -15.07 -2.18 -8.78
CA ALA A 56 -14.55 -2.98 -7.67
C ALA A 56 -13.48 -2.20 -6.88
N ALA A 57 -12.52 -1.58 -7.56
CA ALA A 57 -11.47 -0.77 -6.92
C ALA A 57 -12.06 0.39 -6.11
N LEU A 58 -13.03 1.12 -6.68
CA LEU A 58 -13.66 2.24 -5.99
C LEU A 58 -14.53 1.80 -4.80
N ARG A 59 -15.19 0.65 -4.89
CA ARG A 59 -15.95 0.08 -3.76
C ARG A 59 -15.03 -0.39 -2.63
N MET A 60 -13.90 -1.01 -2.95
CA MET A 60 -12.91 -1.36 -1.93
C MET A 60 -12.40 -0.11 -1.19
N ALA A 61 -12.12 0.97 -1.92
CA ALA A 61 -11.74 2.23 -1.32
C ALA A 61 -12.84 2.85 -0.44
N ASP A 62 -14.11 2.76 -0.85
CA ASP A 62 -15.26 3.19 -0.03
C ASP A 62 -15.36 2.38 1.27
N ASP A 63 -15.29 1.05 1.16
CA ASP A 63 -15.33 0.13 2.30
C ASP A 63 -14.17 0.42 3.26
N GLU A 64 -12.95 0.60 2.76
CA GLU A 64 -11.78 0.95 3.56
C GLU A 64 -11.98 2.27 4.31
N MET A 65 -12.46 3.33 3.65
CA MET A 65 -12.71 4.63 4.29
C MET A 65 -13.77 4.56 5.42
N HIS A 66 -14.70 3.61 5.35
CA HIS A 66 -15.73 3.42 6.37
C HIS A 66 -15.29 2.50 7.51
N THR A 67 -14.43 1.53 7.22
CA THR A 67 -14.02 0.47 8.15
C THR A 67 -12.69 0.77 8.84
N ILE A 68 -11.70 1.28 8.11
CA ILE A 68 -10.36 1.60 8.61
C ILE A 68 -10.29 3.09 8.92
N ARG A 69 -10.68 3.46 10.14
CA ARG A 69 -10.78 4.87 10.57
C ARG A 69 -9.57 5.38 11.34
N GLY A 70 -8.69 4.50 11.76
CA GLY A 70 -7.52 4.85 12.54
C GLY A 70 -6.81 3.62 13.07
N LEU A 71 -5.66 3.89 13.71
CA LEU A 71 -4.82 2.87 14.31
C LEU A 71 -5.46 2.28 15.57
N ASP A 72 -5.50 0.95 15.68
CA ASP A 72 -5.94 0.24 16.87
C ASP A 72 -4.77 0.10 17.88
N VAL A 73 -4.49 1.19 18.59
CA VAL A 73 -3.43 1.26 19.61
C VAL A 73 -3.60 0.22 20.72
N PRO A 74 -4.81 -0.06 21.25
CA PRO A 74 -5.01 -1.14 22.21
C PRO A 74 -4.55 -2.51 21.72
N LEU A 75 -4.90 -2.87 20.48
CA LEU A 75 -4.50 -4.15 19.88
C LEU A 75 -2.97 -4.23 19.70
N LEU A 76 -2.35 -3.14 19.21
CA LEU A 76 -0.90 -3.05 19.08
C LEU A 76 -0.20 -3.24 20.43
N THR A 77 -0.66 -2.53 21.45
CA THR A 77 -0.07 -2.59 22.80
C THR A 77 -0.19 -3.99 23.40
N ALA A 78 -1.34 -4.65 23.21
CA ALA A 78 -1.61 -5.99 23.73
C ALA A 78 -0.75 -7.10 23.09
N HIS A 79 -0.21 -6.87 21.89
CA HIS A 79 0.54 -7.86 21.13
C HIS A 79 1.93 -7.40 20.68
N ARG A 80 2.43 -6.28 21.20
CA ARG A 80 3.72 -5.67 20.81
C ARG A 80 4.92 -6.62 20.93
N ASP A 81 4.85 -7.62 21.81
CA ASP A 81 5.86 -8.68 21.99
C ASP A 81 5.88 -9.73 20.86
N ARG A 82 4.88 -9.71 19.97
CA ARG A 82 4.71 -10.67 18.86
C ARG A 82 4.65 -10.00 17.49
N LEU A 83 4.82 -8.69 17.45
CA LEU A 83 4.77 -7.92 16.22
C LEU A 83 6.20 -7.53 15.80
N TRP A 84 6.42 -7.54 14.49
CA TRP A 84 7.61 -7.04 13.82
C TRP A 84 7.15 -6.23 12.63
N PHE A 85 7.76 -5.06 12.45
CA PHE A 85 7.40 -4.13 11.39
C PHE A 85 8.61 -3.85 10.51
N TYR A 86 8.39 -3.96 9.20
CA TYR A 86 9.30 -3.47 8.18
C TYR A 86 8.61 -2.33 7.45
N PHE A 87 9.15 -1.14 7.56
CA PHE A 87 8.67 0.03 6.83
C PHE A 87 9.63 0.33 5.69
N ALA A 88 9.12 0.86 4.58
CA ALA A 88 9.99 1.46 3.58
C ALA A 88 10.69 2.69 4.19
N GLU A 89 11.81 3.11 3.59
CA GLU A 89 12.46 4.37 4.00
C GLU A 89 11.55 5.57 3.73
N HIS A 90 10.92 5.57 2.54
CA HIS A 90 9.95 6.57 2.14
C HIS A 90 8.61 5.90 1.83
N ASP A 91 7.59 6.27 2.59
CA ASP A 91 6.27 5.65 2.56
C ASP A 91 5.17 6.73 2.66
N ASP A 92 4.61 7.10 1.50
CA ASP A 92 3.51 8.06 1.42
C ASP A 92 2.15 7.47 1.81
N TRP A 93 2.08 6.17 2.13
CA TRP A 93 0.83 5.48 2.43
C TRP A 93 0.59 5.38 3.94
N VAL A 94 1.63 5.07 4.71
CA VAL A 94 1.54 5.01 6.18
C VAL A 94 1.58 6.41 6.80
N GLY A 95 2.41 7.32 6.26
CA GLY A 95 2.47 8.71 6.66
C GLY A 95 2.67 8.92 8.18
N GLU A 96 1.92 9.85 8.75
CA GLU A 96 2.03 10.23 10.18
C GLU A 96 1.64 9.11 11.16
N GLN A 97 0.89 8.09 10.70
CA GLN A 97 0.48 6.97 11.55
C GLN A 97 1.66 6.11 12.01
N LEU A 98 2.77 6.14 11.26
CA LEU A 98 4.02 5.47 11.64
C LEU A 98 4.48 5.92 13.03
N ASN A 99 4.46 7.23 13.31
CA ASN A 99 4.89 7.76 14.62
C ASN A 99 4.00 7.22 15.74
N HIS A 100 2.69 7.09 15.52
CA HIS A 100 1.78 6.50 16.51
C HIS A 100 2.04 5.00 16.73
N VAL A 101 2.50 4.28 15.71
CA VAL A 101 2.99 2.90 15.89
C VAL A 101 4.25 2.90 16.74
N LEU A 102 5.24 3.75 16.44
CA LEU A 102 6.48 3.84 17.21
C LEU A 102 6.21 4.18 18.69
N ASP A 103 5.36 5.19 18.95
CA ASP A 103 4.95 5.62 20.30
C ASP A 103 4.25 4.51 21.10
N SER A 104 3.64 3.53 20.42
CA SER A 104 2.97 2.39 21.05
C SER A 104 3.95 1.30 21.51
N PHE A 105 5.21 1.38 21.10
CA PHE A 105 6.28 0.45 21.46
C PHE A 105 7.19 1.06 22.54
N GLU A 106 7.77 0.20 23.39
CA GLU A 106 8.82 0.68 24.31
C GLU A 106 10.10 0.94 23.52
N PRO A 107 10.90 1.96 23.87
CA PRO A 107 12.12 2.32 23.11
C PRO A 107 13.11 1.17 22.91
N GLU A 108 13.17 0.23 23.86
CA GLU A 108 14.01 -0.96 23.75
C GLU A 108 13.46 -1.99 22.75
N LEU A 109 12.13 -2.14 22.68
CA LEU A 109 11.47 -3.07 21.74
C LEU A 109 11.44 -2.51 20.31
N GLU A 110 11.27 -1.20 20.17
CA GLU A 110 11.31 -0.46 18.91
C GLU A 110 12.60 -0.79 18.13
N LYS A 111 13.75 -0.70 18.80
CA LYS A 111 15.08 -0.90 18.19
C LYS A 111 15.30 -2.29 17.58
N PHE A 112 14.61 -3.33 18.08
CA PHE A 112 14.79 -4.70 17.61
C PHE A 112 13.69 -5.18 16.65
N ARG A 113 12.49 -4.61 16.75
CA ARG A 113 11.29 -5.13 16.08
C ARG A 113 10.78 -4.24 14.97
N ILE A 114 11.22 -2.99 14.92
CA ILE A 114 10.84 -2.04 13.89
C ILE A 114 12.09 -1.69 13.08
N VAL A 115 12.05 -1.97 11.79
CA VAL A 115 13.15 -1.70 10.86
C VAL A 115 12.64 -0.86 9.71
N HIS A 116 13.37 0.21 9.42
CA HIS A 116 13.20 0.97 8.19
C HIS A 116 14.09 0.39 7.10
N GLY A 117 13.53 0.26 5.90
CA GLY A 117 14.24 -0.18 4.72
C GLY A 117 15.44 0.72 4.42
N GLN A 118 16.40 0.16 3.70
CA GLN A 118 17.56 0.90 3.23
C GLN A 118 17.19 1.90 2.13
N GLU A 119 18.10 2.82 1.86
CA GLU A 119 17.93 3.84 0.83
C GLU A 119 17.54 3.22 -0.52
N GLY A 120 16.43 3.71 -1.09
CA GLY A 120 15.91 3.26 -2.38
C GLY A 120 14.92 2.09 -2.34
N ILE A 121 14.55 1.57 -1.17
CA ILE A 121 13.48 0.55 -1.04
C ILE A 121 12.10 1.24 -0.98
N PRO A 122 11.21 1.05 -1.98
CA PRO A 122 9.90 1.72 -2.03
C PRO A 122 8.86 1.02 -1.14
N HIS A 123 7.71 1.68 -0.86
CA HIS A 123 6.57 1.08 -0.15
C HIS A 123 6.17 -0.31 -0.68
N ALA A 124 6.10 -0.47 -2.00
CA ALA A 124 5.81 -1.76 -2.64
C ALA A 124 7.04 -2.68 -2.72
N PHE A 125 7.85 -2.72 -1.64
CA PHE A 125 9.10 -3.50 -1.57
C PHE A 125 8.88 -4.99 -1.81
N CYS A 126 7.71 -5.53 -1.45
CA CYS A 126 7.37 -6.93 -1.68
C CYS A 126 7.36 -7.33 -3.16
N LEU A 127 7.27 -6.39 -4.10
CA LEU A 127 7.25 -6.68 -5.54
C LEU A 127 8.65 -6.93 -6.13
N ASN A 128 9.66 -6.16 -5.71
CA ASN A 128 11.01 -6.18 -6.33
C ASN A 128 12.18 -6.20 -5.32
N HIS A 129 11.91 -6.14 -4.01
CA HIS A 129 12.90 -6.15 -2.93
C HIS A 129 12.60 -7.26 -1.90
N GLY A 130 12.01 -8.36 -2.38
CA GLY A 130 11.62 -9.49 -1.54
C GLY A 130 12.81 -10.18 -0.86
N GLU A 131 13.98 -10.19 -1.49
CA GLU A 131 15.20 -10.77 -0.89
C GLU A 131 15.66 -9.97 0.34
N GLN A 132 15.62 -8.64 0.28
CA GLN A 132 15.97 -7.76 1.38
C GLN A 132 15.01 -7.96 2.56
N LEU A 133 13.69 -8.01 2.29
CA LEU A 133 12.70 -8.31 3.31
C LEU A 133 12.89 -9.71 3.90
N ALA A 134 13.13 -10.71 3.06
CA ALA A 134 13.36 -12.09 3.51
C ALA A 134 14.61 -12.21 4.40
N SER A 135 15.69 -11.49 4.04
CA SER A 135 16.90 -11.40 4.86
C SER A 135 16.61 -10.78 6.22
N GLN A 136 15.83 -9.69 6.27
CA GLN A 136 15.43 -9.07 7.54
C GLN A 136 14.58 -10.02 8.39
N CYS A 137 13.60 -10.70 7.78
CA CYS A 137 12.80 -11.72 8.46
C CYS A 137 13.67 -12.86 9.00
N HIS A 138 14.67 -13.29 8.26
CA HIS A 138 15.61 -14.33 8.71
C HIS A 138 16.39 -13.88 9.96
N GLN A 139 16.84 -12.63 10.01
CA GLN A 139 17.51 -12.07 11.19
C GLN A 139 16.60 -12.07 12.42
N TRP A 140 15.33 -11.64 12.27
CA TRP A 140 14.35 -11.69 13.36
C TRP A 140 14.08 -13.13 13.84
N LEU A 141 13.96 -14.08 12.92
CA LEU A 141 13.76 -15.48 13.28
C LEU A 141 14.96 -16.07 14.05
N ASN A 142 16.19 -15.65 13.73
CA ASN A 142 17.37 -16.10 14.45
C ASN A 142 17.47 -15.46 15.84
N SER A 143 17.12 -14.18 16.00
CA SER A 143 17.14 -13.52 17.31
C SER A 143 16.14 -14.14 18.29
N LEU A 144 15.02 -14.65 17.78
CA LEU A 144 14.04 -15.41 18.56
C LEU A 144 14.56 -16.76 19.05
N LYS A 145 15.44 -17.42 18.28
CA LYS A 145 16.03 -18.71 18.67
C LYS A 145 17.13 -18.59 19.71
N SER A 146 17.70 -17.38 19.86
CA SER A 146 18.76 -17.08 20.83
C SER A 146 18.23 -16.59 22.19
N LEU A 147 16.91 -16.40 22.32
CA LEU A 147 16.20 -16.11 23.57
C LEU A 147 15.77 -17.42 24.25
#